data_AF-A0A958FK68-F1
#
_entry.id   AF-A0A958FK68-F1
#
_cell.length_a   1.000
_cell.length_b   1.000
_cell.length_c   1.000
_cell.angle_alpha   90.00
_cell.angle_beta   90.00
_cell.angle_gamma   90.00
#
_symmetry.space_group_name_H-M   'P 1'
#
loop_
_entity.id
_entity.type
_entity.pdbx_description
1 polymer ?
#
loop_
_entity_poly.entity_id
_entity_poly.type
_entity_poly.pdbx_seq_one_letter_code
_entity_poly.pdbx_strand_id
1 'polypeptide(L)' 'NPEKVIIGGGVSEAGDWFVARIEAAAINLAMKAATREVTVMRARLGNKAGLLGAAAFALDQEGHA' A
#
# COMPACT_ATOMS: atom_id res chain seq x y z
N ASN A 1 9.05 -7.40 -7.81
CA ASN A 1 7.72 -8.03 -7.75
C ASN A 1 7.21 -7.91 -6.32
N PRO A 2 6.44 -6.86 -5.98
CA PRO A 2 5.95 -6.69 -4.62
C PRO A 2 4.83 -7.68 -4.30
N GLU A 3 4.74 -8.11 -3.05
CA GLU A 3 3.60 -8.92 -2.56
C GLU A 3 2.34 -8.06 -2.39
N LYS A 4 2.50 -6.78 -2.02
CA LYS A 4 1.40 -5.87 -1.74
C LYS A 4 1.65 -4.48 -2.31
N VAL A 5 0.60 -3.88 -2.86
CA VAL A 5 0.56 -2.47 -3.27
C VAL A 5 -0.54 -1.78 -2.47
N ILE A 6 -0.16 -0.79 -1.67
CA ILE A 6 -1.08 -0.07 -0.78
C ILE A 6 -1.42 1.30 -1.38
N ILE A 7 -2.70 1.57 -1.63
CA ILE A 7 -3.20 2.82 -2.20
C ILE A 7 -3.67 3.77 -1.08
N GLY A 8 -2.90 4.84 -0.87
CA GLY A 8 -3.22 5.91 0.09
C GLY A 8 -3.72 7.21 -0.57
N GLY A 9 -3.86 8.26 0.25
CA GLY A 9 -4.33 9.58 -0.17
C GLY A 9 -5.85 9.72 -0.15
N GLY A 10 -6.35 10.97 -0.15
CA GLY A 10 -7.78 11.25 0.00
C GLY A 10 -8.68 10.65 -1.07
N VAL A 11 -8.18 10.48 -2.30
CA VAL A 11 -8.95 9.83 -3.39
C VAL A 11 -9.21 8.35 -3.10
N SER A 12 -8.30 7.67 -2.41
CA SER A 12 -8.50 6.25 -2.06
C SER A 12 -9.58 6.04 -1.01
N GLU A 13 -10.04 7.10 -0.33
CA GLU A 13 -11.19 7.06 0.58
C GLU A 13 -12.53 6.87 -0.15
N ALA A 14 -12.56 6.97 -1.47
CA ALA A 14 -13.73 6.60 -2.28
C ALA A 14 -14.18 5.16 -2.05
N GLY A 15 -13.31 4.30 -1.50
CA GLY A 15 -13.63 2.97 -1.03
C GLY A 15 -13.08 1.85 -1.92
N ASP A 16 -13.45 0.62 -1.60
CA ASP A 16 -12.85 -0.57 -2.19
C ASP A 16 -13.13 -0.72 -3.69
N TRP A 17 -14.23 -0.15 -4.19
CA TRP A 17 -14.55 -0.17 -5.62
C TRP A 17 -13.49 0.55 -6.47
N PHE A 18 -12.92 1.66 -5.95
CA PHE A 18 -11.91 2.43 -6.67
C PHE A 18 -10.58 1.66 -6.70
N VAL A 19 -10.22 1.05 -5.58
CA VAL A 19 -9.02 0.22 -5.46
C VAL A 19 -9.12 -1.02 -6.35
N ALA A 20 -10.29 -1.67 -6.43
CA ALA A 20 -10.53 -2.78 -7.34
C ALA A 20 -10.35 -2.39 -8.82
N ARG A 21 -10.71 -1.15 -9.19
CA ARG A 21 -10.51 -0.65 -10.56
C ARG A 21 -9.03 -0.38 -10.87
N ILE A 22 -8.27 0.10 -9.88
CA ILE A 22 -6.81 0.22 -9.98
C ILE A 22 -6.17 -1.15 -10.15
N GLU A 23 -6.60 -2.14 -9.36
CA GLU A 23 -6.10 -3.51 -9.43
C GLU A 23 -6.32 -4.12 -10.82
N ALA A 24 -7.53 -4.02 -11.37
CA ALA A 24 -7.84 -4.51 -12.70
C ALA A 24 -6.97 -3.85 -13.79
N ALA A 25 -6.73 -2.54 -13.68
CA ALA A 25 -5.84 -1.82 -14.61
C ALA A 25 -4.38 -2.27 -14.46
N ALA A 26 -3.89 -2.42 -13.23
CA ALA A 26 -2.52 -2.87 -12.95
C ALA A 26 -2.26 -4.27 -13.49
N ILE A 27 -3.21 -5.20 -13.32
CA ILE A 27 -3.11 -6.57 -13.83
C ILE A 27 -3.00 -6.60 -15.36
N ASN A 28 -3.72 -5.71 -16.05
CA ASN A 28 -3.70 -5.64 -17.52
C ASN A 28 -2.44 -4.99 -18.08
N LEU A 29 -1.78 -4.10 -17.32
CA LEU A 29 -0.61 -3.34 -17.77
C LEU A 29 0.72 -4.02 -17.38
N ALA A 30 0.75 -4.75 -16.27
CA ALA A 30 1.96 -5.36 -15.76
C ALA A 30 2.27 -6.71 -16.43
N MET A 31 3.55 -7.10 -16.39
CA MET A 31 3.97 -8.44 -16.80
C MET A 31 3.27 -9.51 -15.96
N LYS A 32 2.80 -10.60 -16.58
CA LYS A 32 2.11 -11.71 -15.88
C LYS A 32 2.87 -12.27 -14.68
N ALA A 33 4.21 -12.28 -14.74
CA ALA A 33 5.05 -12.72 -13.62
C ALA A 33 4.88 -11.83 -12.38
N ALA A 34 4.62 -10.54 -12.57
CA ALA A 34 4.46 -9.57 -11.50
C ALA A 34 3.04 -9.52 -10.91
N THR A 35 2.05 -10.17 -11.55
CA THR A 35 0.65 -10.11 -11.14
C THR A 35 0.15 -11.37 -10.43
N ARG A 36 0.96 -12.43 -10.40
CA ARG A 36 0.55 -13.72 -9.81
C ARG A 36 0.29 -13.68 -8.31
N GLU A 37 1.05 -12.89 -7.57
CA GLU A 37 1.07 -12.90 -6.10
C GLU A 37 0.84 -11.51 -5.49
N VAL A 38 0.70 -10.48 -6.33
CA VAL A 38 0.50 -9.11 -5.86
C VAL A 38 -0.95 -8.91 -5.41
N THR A 39 -1.13 -8.31 -4.24
CA THR A 39 -2.44 -7.84 -3.76
C THR A 39 -2.49 -6.31 -3.76
N VAL A 40 -3.50 -5.70 -4.35
CA VAL A 40 -3.71 -4.24 -4.28
C VAL A 40 -4.77 -3.92 -3.22
N MET A 41 -4.46 -3.01 -2.30
CA MET A 41 -5.35 -2.72 -1.16
C MET A 41 -5.35 -1.27 -0.71
N ARG A 42 -6.41 -0.85 -0.01
CA ARG A 42 -6.54 0.50 0.55
C ARG A 42 -5.66 0.68 1.78
N ALA A 43 -5.02 1.84 1.91
CA ALA A 43 -4.38 2.25 3.15
C ALA A 43 -5.42 2.39 4.28
N ARG A 44 -5.12 1.84 5.47
CA ARG A 44 -6.02 1.88 6.63
C ARG A 44 -5.74 3.04 7.59
N LEU A 45 -4.52 3.58 7.56
CA LEU A 45 -4.05 4.55 8.55
C LEU A 45 -4.29 6.01 8.13
N GLY A 46 -4.60 6.27 6.86
CA GLY A 46 -4.77 7.62 6.32
C GLY A 46 -3.60 8.53 6.70
N ASN A 47 -3.92 9.74 7.16
CA ASN A 47 -2.94 10.77 7.54
C ASN A 47 -2.06 10.36 8.74
N LYS A 48 -2.42 9.30 9.49
CA LYS A 48 -1.62 8.81 10.61
C LYS A 48 -0.43 7.96 10.16
N ALA A 49 -0.41 7.49 8.91
CA ALA A 49 0.64 6.61 8.40
C ALA A 49 2.05 7.22 8.55
N GLY A 50 2.19 8.52 8.27
CA GLY A 50 3.48 9.22 8.37
C GLY A 50 3.99 9.32 9.81
N LEU A 51 3.13 9.76 10.74
CA LEU A 51 3.50 9.86 12.15
C LEU A 51 3.84 8.50 12.76
N LEU A 52 3.02 7.47 12.48
CA LEU A 52 3.27 6.12 12.96
C LEU A 52 4.55 5.53 12.37
N GLY A 53 4.83 5.79 11.10
CA GLY A 53 6.09 5.39 10.47
C GLY A 53 7.31 6.06 11.09
N ALA A 54 7.23 7.36 11.40
CA ALA A 54 8.30 8.07 12.09
C ALA A 54 8.55 7.54 13.51
N ALA A 55 7.50 7.24 14.27
CA ALA A 55 7.62 6.64 15.59
C ALA A 55 8.20 5.22 15.52
N ALA A 56 7.75 4.40 14.57
CA ALA A 56 8.30 3.06 14.36
C ALA A 56 9.78 3.11 13.99
N PHE A 57 10.18 4.06 13.14
CA PHE A 57 11.59 4.26 12.79
C PHE A 57 12.44 4.66 13.99
N ALA A 58 11.97 5.57 14.85
CA ALA A 58 12.69 5.97 16.06
C ALA A 58 12.90 4.78 17.02
N LEU A 59 11.87 3.94 17.22
CA LEU A 59 11.94 2.75 18.06
C LEU A 59 12.89 1.68 17.51
N ASP A 60 12.92 1.49 16.19
CA ASP A 60 13.85 0.57 15.53
C ASP A 60 15.32 0.97 15.77
N GLN A 61 15.60 2.28 15.73
CA GLN A 61 16.93 2.82 16.00
C GLN A 61 17.39 2.64 17.45
N GLU A 62 16.47 2.63 18.43
CA GLU A 62 16.77 2.33 19.84
C GLU A 62 17.09 0.85 20.08
N GLY A 63 16.49 -0.06 19.30
CA GLY A 63 16.76 -1.50 19.38
C GLY A 63 18.11 -1.95 18.79
N HIS A 64 18.82 -1.04 18.12
CA HIS A 64 20.15 -1.24 17.56
C HIS A 64 21.28 -0.59 18.40
N ALA A 65 20.96 -0.07 19.59
CA ALA A 65 21.91 0.49 20.56
C ALA A 65 22.30 -0.52 21.66
#